data_AF-A0A0P1AJ13-F1
#
_entry.id   AF-A0A0P1AJ13-F1
#
_cell.length_a   1.000
_cell.length_b   1.000
_cell.length_c   1.000
_cell.angle_alpha   90.00
_cell.angle_beta   90.00
_cell.angle_gamma   90.00
#
_symmetry.space_group_name_H-M   'P 1'
#
loop_
_entity.id
_entity.type
_entity.pdbx_description
1 polymer ?
#
loop_
_entity_poly.entity_id
_entity_poly.type
_entity_poly.pdbx_seq_one_letter_code
_entity_poly.pdbx_strand_id
1 'polypeptide(L)'
;MAAAEALLAYEPLQHLKHENFMLREENRRIQSEVRELMTWKDKAIAHMTAMAPARQRAGREFERAKQLQQQLRTVESSLQSRSALELATVELKSEREALQLRIEGLERELATLKSQSRRRKRRAEEAEAQLAVLGESFRLHLERLIAMHKKFDGVSKGIDIKTRNKHEEVKHVADNAKGLDINSSDNIHDNAVKQEEVVSELDTDSSSSDSWNSAALVTGLNTAACKCSRWLEGHLTHSFALLQRKAAHYEIEHKEVKRLKEQVEAAGRVPKEIAFEHANQARELVELRESFRQLEQRLKDTERKLNVQQQQKEDMAVRLRFVTGEVRQYLRLVRGEIKRKFGYLPEAVAHAESWARIAEALELLLCQSTLLRDNKTNHSD
;
A
#
# COMPACT_ATOMS: atom_id res chain seq x y z
N MET A 1 26.26 -17.58 121.44
CA MET A 1 26.35 -16.40 120.57
C MET A 1 27.12 -16.73 119.29
N ALA A 2 28.38 -17.16 119.35
CA ALA A 2 29.20 -17.51 118.17
C ALA A 2 28.58 -18.56 117.21
N ALA A 3 27.90 -19.58 117.74
CA ALA A 3 27.24 -20.60 116.91
C ALA A 3 26.02 -20.07 116.12
N ALA A 4 25.33 -19.04 116.63
CA ALA A 4 24.19 -18.42 115.96
C ALA A 4 24.63 -17.45 114.85
N GLU A 5 25.71 -16.69 115.08
CA GLU A 5 26.35 -15.85 114.05
C GLU A 5 26.95 -16.70 112.91
N ALA A 6 27.55 -17.86 113.23
CA ALA A 6 28.05 -18.79 112.23
C ALA A 6 26.94 -19.43 111.37
N LEU A 7 25.75 -19.67 111.95
CA LEU A 7 24.58 -20.16 111.21
C LEU A 7 23.97 -19.08 110.30
N LEU A 8 23.88 -17.83 110.78
CA LEU A 8 23.45 -16.67 109.97
C LEU A 8 24.42 -16.37 108.82
N ALA A 9 25.73 -16.54 109.03
CA ALA A 9 26.73 -16.41 107.97
C ALA A 9 26.66 -17.55 106.92
N TYR A 10 26.03 -18.68 107.25
CA TYR A 10 25.94 -19.86 106.39
C TYR A 10 24.68 -19.86 105.49
N GLU A 11 23.62 -19.14 105.88
CA GLU A 11 22.35 -19.04 105.14
C GLU A 11 22.52 -18.48 103.70
N PRO A 12 23.27 -17.38 103.47
CA PRO A 12 23.53 -16.87 102.11
C PRO A 12 24.27 -17.87 101.24
N LEU A 13 25.16 -18.66 101.86
CA LEU A 13 25.97 -19.66 101.17
C LEU A 13 25.13 -20.89 100.78
N GLN A 14 24.09 -21.23 101.55
CA GLN A 14 23.10 -22.23 101.16
C GLN A 14 22.19 -21.73 100.03
N HIS A 15 21.75 -20.46 100.09
CA HIS A 15 20.94 -19.86 99.03
C HIS A 15 21.69 -19.84 97.69
N LEU A 16 22.94 -19.38 97.69
CA LEU A 16 23.81 -19.40 96.51
C LEU A 16 24.04 -20.81 95.97
N LYS A 17 24.18 -21.83 96.84
CA LYS A 17 24.29 -23.23 96.40
C LYS A 17 23.02 -23.73 95.73
N HIS A 18 21.85 -23.37 96.26
CA HIS A 18 20.57 -23.74 95.68
C HIS A 18 20.34 -23.04 94.33
N GLU A 19 20.58 -21.73 94.25
CA GLU A 19 20.50 -20.96 93.02
C GLU A 19 21.47 -21.50 91.96
N ASN A 20 22.71 -21.81 92.34
CA ASN A 20 23.69 -22.39 91.43
C ASN A 20 23.26 -23.78 90.93
N PHE A 21 22.58 -24.57 91.77
CA PHE A 21 21.98 -25.83 91.36
C PHE A 21 20.84 -25.61 90.34
N MET A 22 19.93 -24.66 90.59
CA MET A 22 18.84 -24.32 89.68
C MET A 22 19.36 -23.84 88.32
N LEU A 23 20.33 -22.93 88.31
CA LEU A 23 20.97 -22.44 87.07
C LEU A 23 21.66 -23.56 86.28
N ARG A 24 22.20 -24.57 86.95
CA ARG A 24 22.77 -25.76 86.29
C ARG A 24 21.69 -26.64 85.68
N GLU A 25 20.56 -26.81 86.35
CA GLU A 25 19.42 -27.54 85.77
C GLU A 25 18.83 -26.80 84.58
N GLU A 26 18.64 -25.49 84.67
CA GLU A 26 18.18 -24.66 83.55
C GLU A 26 19.15 -24.73 82.38
N ASN A 27 20.46 -24.62 82.62
CA ASN A 27 21.46 -24.82 81.56
C ASN A 27 21.35 -26.21 80.92
N ARG A 28 21.13 -27.28 81.70
CA ARG A 28 20.93 -28.63 81.13
C ARG A 28 19.68 -28.70 80.27
N ARG A 29 18.57 -28.07 80.69
CA ARG A 29 17.31 -28.00 79.93
C ARG A 29 17.49 -27.23 78.62
N ILE A 30 18.09 -26.05 78.68
CA ILE A 30 18.40 -25.23 77.50
C ILE A 30 19.33 -26.00 76.55
N GLN A 31 20.33 -26.71 77.08
CA GLN A 31 21.22 -27.55 76.27
C GLN A 31 20.51 -28.74 75.61
N SER A 32 19.47 -29.33 76.22
CA SER A 32 18.63 -30.31 75.52
C SER A 32 17.79 -29.67 74.42
N GLU A 33 17.15 -28.54 74.69
CA GLU A 33 16.32 -27.83 73.70
C GLU A 33 17.13 -27.39 72.49
N VAL A 34 18.34 -26.83 72.70
CA VAL A 34 19.24 -26.46 71.60
C VAL A 34 19.64 -27.68 70.78
N ARG A 35 19.93 -28.82 71.41
CA ARG A 35 20.24 -30.06 70.68
C ARG A 35 19.05 -30.53 69.85
N GLU A 36 17.85 -30.52 70.41
CA GLU A 36 16.64 -30.85 69.67
C GLU A 36 16.47 -29.91 68.47
N LEU A 37 16.50 -28.60 68.67
CA LEU A 37 16.40 -27.61 67.59
C LEU A 37 17.44 -27.83 66.48
N MET A 38 18.67 -28.19 66.83
CA MET A 38 19.68 -28.54 65.84
C MET A 38 19.31 -29.79 65.04
N THR A 39 18.79 -30.84 65.68
CA THR A 39 18.31 -32.01 64.93
C THR A 39 17.11 -31.71 64.03
N TRP A 40 16.21 -30.82 64.45
CA TRP A 40 15.08 -30.35 63.63
C TRP A 40 15.57 -29.55 62.43
N LYS A 41 16.55 -28.67 62.62
CA LYS A 41 17.22 -27.93 61.54
C LYS A 41 17.87 -28.88 60.53
N ASP A 42 18.60 -29.89 61.01
CA ASP A 42 19.26 -30.85 60.12
C ASP A 42 18.25 -31.68 59.31
N LYS A 43 17.14 -32.10 59.93
CA LYS A 43 16.02 -32.77 59.24
C LYS A 43 15.39 -31.87 58.18
N ALA A 44 15.17 -30.58 58.49
CA ALA A 44 14.62 -29.63 57.53
C ALA A 44 15.55 -29.40 56.34
N ILE A 45 16.86 -29.27 56.60
CA ILE A 45 17.87 -29.15 55.54
C ILE A 45 17.89 -30.40 54.66
N ALA A 46 17.88 -31.60 55.27
CA ALA A 46 17.85 -32.86 54.53
C ALA A 46 16.59 -33.01 53.67
N HIS A 47 15.43 -32.57 54.17
CA HIS A 47 14.20 -32.55 53.37
C HIS A 47 14.29 -31.53 52.21
N MET A 48 14.83 -30.34 52.46
CA MET A 48 15.02 -29.32 51.42
C MET A 48 15.99 -29.77 50.32
N THR A 49 17.08 -30.46 50.68
CA THR A 49 18.04 -31.01 49.72
C THR A 49 17.45 -32.19 48.96
N ALA A 50 16.70 -33.08 49.62
CA ALA A 50 15.98 -34.17 48.97
C ALA A 50 14.93 -33.67 47.96
N MET A 51 14.27 -32.54 48.24
CA MET A 51 13.29 -31.90 47.34
C MET A 51 13.92 -31.02 46.26
N ALA A 52 15.21 -30.68 46.35
CA ALA A 52 15.87 -29.79 45.38
C ALA A 52 15.85 -30.36 43.94
N PRO A 53 16.13 -31.66 43.69
CA PRO A 53 16.04 -32.23 42.35
C PRO A 53 14.63 -32.18 41.77
N ALA A 54 13.59 -32.41 42.57
CA ALA A 54 12.19 -32.34 42.12
C ALA A 54 11.83 -30.91 41.70
N ARG A 55 12.22 -29.90 42.48
CA ARG A 55 12.06 -28.48 42.14
C ARG A 55 12.79 -28.11 40.85
N GLN A 56 14.02 -28.61 40.66
CA GLN A 56 14.76 -28.38 39.42
C GLN A 56 14.10 -29.04 38.21
N ARG A 57 13.56 -30.26 38.34
CA ARG A 57 12.79 -30.91 37.26
C ARG A 57 11.55 -30.12 36.89
N ALA A 58 10.75 -29.72 37.89
CA ALA A 58 9.57 -28.89 37.68
C ALA A 58 9.91 -27.55 37.01
N GLY A 59 11.03 -26.91 37.40
CA GLY A 59 11.53 -25.70 36.74
C GLY A 59 11.85 -25.91 35.25
N ARG A 60 12.55 -27.00 34.90
CA ARG A 60 12.85 -27.34 33.50
C ARG A 60 11.59 -27.67 32.70
N GLU A 61 10.61 -28.34 33.29
CA GLU A 61 9.33 -28.63 32.65
C GLU A 61 8.52 -27.36 32.39
N PHE A 62 8.52 -26.43 33.34
CA PHE A 62 7.92 -25.11 33.17
C PHE A 62 8.59 -24.31 32.03
N GLU A 63 9.91 -24.30 31.96
CA GLU A 63 10.65 -23.66 30.86
C GLU A 63 10.32 -24.29 29.50
N ARG A 64 10.26 -25.63 29.41
CA ARG A 64 9.82 -26.33 28.19
C ARG A 64 8.39 -25.99 27.81
N ALA A 65 7.47 -25.94 28.78
CA ALA A 65 6.09 -25.55 28.53
C ALA A 65 6.00 -24.10 28.01
N LYS A 66 6.82 -23.19 28.54
CA LYS A 66 6.92 -21.80 28.06
C LYS A 66 7.46 -21.73 26.63
N GLN A 67 8.47 -22.53 26.29
CA GLN A 67 8.99 -22.63 24.92
C GLN A 67 7.93 -23.17 23.95
N LEU A 68 7.22 -24.23 24.32
CA LEU A 68 6.12 -24.79 23.52
C LEU A 68 4.98 -23.77 23.34
N GLN A 69 4.64 -23.01 24.37
CA GLN A 69 3.65 -21.95 24.27
C GLN A 69 4.07 -20.84 23.29
N GLN A 70 5.35 -20.47 23.29
CA GLN A 70 5.89 -19.52 22.31
C GLN A 70 5.82 -20.09 20.89
N GLN A 71 6.19 -21.36 20.69
CA GLN A 71 6.08 -22.03 19.39
C GLN A 71 4.62 -22.09 18.91
N LEU A 72 3.67 -22.42 19.78
CA LEU A 72 2.24 -22.42 19.44
C LEU A 72 1.78 -21.04 18.98
N ARG A 73 2.16 -19.96 19.69
CA ARG A 73 1.83 -18.60 19.27
C ARG A 73 2.41 -18.25 17.90
N THR A 74 3.63 -18.68 17.60
CA THR A 74 4.21 -18.46 16.26
C THR A 74 3.43 -19.21 15.18
N VAL A 75 3.00 -20.45 15.44
CA VAL A 75 2.17 -21.23 14.51
C VAL A 75 0.77 -20.62 14.35
N GLU A 76 0.15 -20.15 15.44
CA GLU A 76 -1.14 -19.45 15.39
C GLU A 76 -1.04 -18.19 14.52
N SER A 77 0.01 -17.38 14.70
CA SER A 77 0.23 -16.18 13.89
C SER A 77 0.44 -16.48 12.40
N SER A 78 1.11 -17.59 12.08
CA SER A 78 1.34 -17.99 10.68
C SER A 78 0.10 -18.60 10.04
N LEU A 79 -0.76 -19.28 10.82
CA LEU A 79 -2.06 -19.74 10.35
C LEU A 79 -3.02 -18.56 10.10
N GLN A 80 -3.00 -17.55 10.97
CA GLN A 80 -3.79 -16.33 10.76
C GLN A 80 -3.36 -15.59 9.49
N SER A 81 -2.04 -15.42 9.28
CA SER A 81 -1.54 -14.79 8.06
C SER A 81 -1.89 -15.60 6.81
N ARG A 82 -1.80 -16.93 6.88
CA ARG A 82 -2.24 -17.82 5.80
C ARG A 82 -3.73 -17.68 5.50
N SER A 83 -4.60 -17.63 6.51
CA SER A 83 -6.04 -17.43 6.29
C SER A 83 -6.35 -16.08 5.64
N ALA A 84 -5.63 -15.02 6.01
CA ALA A 84 -5.78 -13.71 5.37
C ALA A 84 -5.33 -13.74 3.90
N LEU A 85 -4.24 -14.44 3.61
CA LEU A 85 -3.78 -14.67 2.23
C LEU A 85 -4.79 -15.51 1.42
N GLU A 86 -5.36 -16.55 2.01
CA GLU A 86 -6.39 -17.38 1.34
C GLU A 86 -7.62 -16.54 0.97
N LEU A 87 -8.10 -15.67 1.86
CA LEU A 87 -9.19 -14.72 1.56
C LEU A 87 -8.82 -13.77 0.40
N ALA A 88 -7.64 -13.13 0.46
CA ALA A 88 -7.17 -12.25 -0.60
C ALA A 88 -7.04 -12.97 -1.95
N THR A 89 -6.64 -14.25 -1.97
CA THR A 89 -6.59 -15.03 -3.22
C THR A 89 -7.97 -15.33 -3.78
N VAL A 90 -8.99 -15.49 -2.94
CA VAL A 90 -10.38 -15.68 -3.39
C VAL A 90 -10.92 -14.38 -3.99
N GLU A 91 -10.65 -13.24 -3.35
CA GLU A 91 -11.02 -11.91 -3.87
C GLU A 91 -10.35 -11.63 -5.22
N LEU A 92 -9.03 -11.87 -5.35
CA LEU A 92 -8.34 -11.70 -6.63
C LEU A 92 -8.86 -12.64 -7.73
N LYS A 93 -9.33 -13.85 -7.36
CA LYS A 93 -9.96 -14.77 -8.32
C LYS A 93 -11.30 -14.23 -8.80
N SER A 94 -12.14 -13.72 -7.90
CA SER A 94 -13.44 -13.15 -8.29
C SER A 94 -13.28 -11.87 -9.12
N GLU A 95 -12.30 -11.02 -8.82
CA GLU A 95 -11.94 -9.86 -9.64
C GLU A 95 -11.47 -10.27 -11.03
N ARG A 96 -10.62 -11.30 -11.11
CA ARG A 96 -10.16 -11.86 -12.38
C ARG A 96 -11.32 -12.39 -13.22
N GLU A 97 -12.26 -13.11 -12.61
CA GLU A 97 -13.47 -13.60 -13.29
C GLU A 97 -14.35 -12.45 -13.78
N ALA A 98 -14.54 -11.39 -12.98
CA ALA A 98 -15.28 -10.21 -13.37
C ALA A 98 -14.63 -9.47 -14.56
N LEU A 99 -13.30 -9.32 -14.54
CA LEU A 99 -12.55 -8.73 -15.65
C LEU A 99 -12.63 -9.60 -16.90
N GLN A 100 -12.57 -10.92 -16.77
CA GLN A 100 -12.71 -11.85 -17.89
C GLN A 100 -14.09 -11.68 -18.56
N LEU A 101 -15.17 -11.62 -17.77
CA LEU A 101 -16.52 -11.38 -18.30
C LEU A 101 -16.63 -10.01 -18.99
N ARG A 102 -15.94 -8.98 -18.47
CA ARG A 102 -15.91 -7.66 -19.10
C ARG A 102 -15.17 -7.69 -20.44
N ILE A 103 -14.05 -8.39 -20.53
CA ILE A 103 -13.29 -8.58 -21.77
C ILE A 103 -14.18 -9.26 -22.81
N GLU A 104 -14.83 -10.37 -22.45
CA GLU A 104 -15.74 -11.06 -23.38
C GLU A 104 -16.91 -10.17 -23.82
N GLY A 105 -17.43 -9.33 -22.91
CA GLY A 105 -18.43 -8.30 -23.24
C GLY A 105 -17.93 -7.34 -24.31
N LEU A 106 -16.75 -6.77 -24.11
CA LEU A 106 -16.11 -5.85 -25.05
C LEU A 106 -15.78 -6.52 -26.39
N GLU A 107 -15.38 -7.79 -26.39
CA GLU A 107 -15.13 -8.54 -27.63
C GLU A 107 -16.41 -8.71 -28.46
N ARG A 108 -17.54 -9.01 -27.81
CA ARG A 108 -18.85 -9.09 -28.48
C ARG A 108 -19.27 -7.72 -29.03
N GLU A 109 -19.11 -6.64 -28.26
CA GLU A 109 -19.39 -5.28 -28.70
C GLU A 109 -18.51 -4.90 -29.92
N LEU A 110 -17.22 -5.21 -29.87
CA LEU A 110 -16.29 -4.98 -30.97
C LEU A 110 -16.67 -5.78 -32.23
N ALA A 111 -17.12 -7.03 -32.08
CA ALA A 111 -17.61 -7.83 -33.19
C ALA A 111 -18.88 -7.23 -33.83
N THR A 112 -19.82 -6.74 -33.01
CA THR A 112 -21.03 -6.08 -33.52
C THR A 112 -20.69 -4.78 -34.25
N LEU A 113 -19.83 -3.93 -33.69
CA LEU A 113 -19.36 -2.69 -34.33
C LEU A 113 -18.61 -2.96 -35.64
N LYS A 114 -17.74 -3.98 -35.70
CA LYS A 114 -17.09 -4.40 -36.96
C LYS A 114 -18.12 -4.79 -38.02
N SER A 115 -19.18 -5.52 -37.63
CA SER A 115 -20.24 -5.91 -38.56
C SER A 115 -21.03 -4.69 -39.07
N GLN A 116 -21.32 -3.72 -38.19
CA GLN A 116 -22.00 -2.47 -38.55
C GLN A 116 -21.14 -1.61 -39.47
N SER A 117 -19.85 -1.47 -39.18
CA SER A 117 -18.88 -0.77 -40.01
C SER A 117 -18.82 -1.37 -41.41
N ARG A 118 -18.73 -2.71 -41.53
CA ARG A 118 -18.78 -3.40 -42.83
C ARG A 118 -20.09 -3.13 -43.59
N ARG A 119 -21.25 -3.11 -42.91
CA ARG A 119 -22.53 -2.79 -43.53
C ARG A 119 -22.61 -1.35 -44.02
N ARG A 120 -22.06 -0.39 -43.27
CA ARG A 120 -22.01 1.02 -43.68
C ARG A 120 -21.05 1.20 -44.87
N LYS A 121 -19.90 0.52 -44.85
CA LYS A 121 -18.94 0.54 -45.95
C LYS A 121 -19.56 0.02 -47.26
N ARG A 122 -20.27 -1.11 -47.22
CA ARG A 122 -21.00 -1.63 -48.39
C ARG A 122 -22.04 -0.65 -48.94
N ARG A 123 -22.83 -0.03 -48.05
CA ARG A 123 -23.80 1.00 -48.47
C ARG A 123 -23.12 2.22 -49.10
N ALA A 124 -21.96 2.61 -48.61
CA ALA A 124 -21.17 3.69 -49.21
C ALA A 124 -20.64 3.29 -50.60
N GLU A 125 -20.09 2.08 -50.74
CA GLU A 125 -19.64 1.52 -52.03
C GLU A 125 -20.80 1.40 -53.05
N GLU A 126 -21.99 0.98 -52.61
CA GLU A 126 -23.20 0.92 -53.44
C GLU A 126 -23.65 2.32 -53.90
N ALA A 127 -23.64 3.31 -53.01
CA ALA A 127 -23.98 4.69 -53.34
C ALA A 127 -22.95 5.32 -54.30
N GLU A 128 -21.66 5.05 -54.09
CA GLU A 128 -20.59 5.48 -54.99
C GLU A 128 -20.75 4.87 -56.39
N ALA A 129 -21.08 3.58 -56.48
CA ALA A 129 -21.38 2.92 -57.76
C ALA A 129 -22.61 3.54 -58.46
N GLN A 130 -23.67 3.88 -57.73
CA GLN A 130 -24.84 4.56 -58.29
C GLN A 130 -24.50 5.95 -58.82
N LEU A 131 -23.70 6.73 -58.07
CA LEU A 131 -23.23 8.04 -58.51
C LEU A 131 -22.32 7.93 -59.74
N ALA A 132 -21.49 6.89 -59.84
CA ALA A 132 -20.68 6.63 -61.03
C ALA A 132 -21.55 6.35 -62.26
N VAL A 133 -22.57 5.48 -62.14
CA VAL A 133 -23.52 5.20 -63.23
C VAL A 133 -24.29 6.46 -63.65
N LEU A 134 -24.74 7.26 -62.69
CA LEU A 134 -25.38 8.56 -62.98
C LEU A 134 -24.41 9.50 -63.69
N GLY A 135 -23.17 9.63 -63.21
CA GLY A 135 -22.12 10.43 -63.83
C GLY A 135 -21.84 10.03 -65.27
N GLU A 136 -21.77 8.72 -65.57
CA GLU A 136 -21.65 8.21 -66.93
C GLU A 136 -22.87 8.54 -67.80
N SER A 137 -24.08 8.43 -67.25
CA SER A 137 -25.32 8.77 -67.95
C SER A 137 -25.38 10.25 -68.32
N PHE A 138 -24.95 11.14 -67.43
CA PHE A 138 -24.83 12.58 -67.68
C PHE A 138 -23.75 12.87 -68.71
N ARG A 139 -22.58 12.23 -68.61
CA ARG A 139 -21.51 12.35 -69.61
C ARG A 139 -22.02 11.99 -71.01
N LEU A 140 -22.74 10.88 -71.15
CA LEU A 140 -23.33 10.46 -72.42
C LEU A 140 -24.40 11.44 -72.94
N HIS A 141 -25.24 12.00 -72.06
CA HIS A 141 -26.21 13.04 -72.45
C HIS A 141 -25.52 14.32 -72.92
N LEU A 142 -24.47 14.76 -72.21
CA LEU A 142 -23.66 15.92 -72.62
C LEU A 142 -22.98 15.67 -73.96
N GLU A 143 -22.41 14.48 -74.19
CA GLU A 143 -21.83 14.11 -75.48
C GLU A 143 -22.87 14.15 -76.61
N ARG A 144 -24.10 13.69 -76.37
CA ARG A 144 -25.21 13.80 -77.34
C ARG A 144 -25.60 15.26 -77.59
N LEU A 145 -25.72 16.08 -76.55
CA LEU A 145 -26.03 17.51 -76.66
C LEU A 145 -24.93 18.25 -77.45
N ILE A 146 -23.65 17.99 -77.15
CA ILE A 146 -22.52 18.54 -77.89
C ILE A 146 -22.56 18.08 -79.35
N ALA A 147 -22.87 16.81 -79.61
CA ALA A 147 -23.01 16.30 -80.98
C ALA A 147 -24.16 16.98 -81.73
N MET A 148 -25.31 17.21 -81.08
CA MET A 148 -26.42 17.98 -81.66
C MET A 148 -26.02 19.44 -81.91
N HIS A 149 -25.39 20.10 -80.94
CA HIS A 149 -24.91 21.47 -81.08
C HIS A 149 -23.91 21.58 -82.23
N LYS A 150 -22.96 20.65 -82.36
CA LYS A 150 -22.04 20.58 -83.51
C LYS A 150 -22.76 20.38 -84.85
N LYS A 151 -23.88 19.64 -84.89
CA LYS A 151 -24.72 19.52 -86.09
C LYS A 151 -25.40 20.86 -86.42
N PHE A 152 -25.95 21.56 -85.42
CA PHE A 152 -26.55 22.87 -85.61
C PHE A 152 -25.54 23.95 -85.98
N ASP A 153 -24.36 23.96 -85.36
CA ASP A 153 -23.23 24.82 -85.74
C ASP A 153 -22.69 24.47 -87.13
N GLY A 154 -22.77 23.21 -87.55
CA GLY A 154 -22.46 22.79 -88.93
C GLY A 154 -23.47 23.31 -89.96
N VAL A 155 -24.74 23.44 -89.57
CA VAL A 155 -25.81 24.04 -90.40
C VAL A 155 -25.74 25.58 -90.35
N SER A 156 -25.36 26.15 -89.21
CA SER A 156 -25.20 27.59 -89.02
C SER A 156 -23.90 28.13 -89.63
N LYS A 157 -22.86 27.31 -89.81
CA LYS A 157 -21.61 27.68 -90.54
C LYS A 157 -21.72 27.62 -92.06
N GLY A 158 -22.93 27.40 -92.59
CA GLY A 158 -23.28 27.77 -93.97
C GLY A 158 -23.56 29.27 -94.14
N ILE A 159 -23.71 30.03 -93.04
CA ILE A 159 -23.89 31.48 -93.05
C ILE A 159 -22.94 32.06 -91.99
N ASP A 160 -21.96 32.82 -92.46
CA ASP A 160 -20.99 33.59 -91.67
C ASP A 160 -19.78 32.85 -91.08
N ILE A 161 -18.85 32.52 -91.98
CA ILE A 161 -17.41 32.69 -91.71
C ILE A 161 -16.96 34.00 -92.36
N LYS A 162 -17.01 35.11 -91.61
CA LYS A 162 -15.97 36.15 -91.73
C LYS A 162 -15.85 36.95 -90.45
N THR A 163 -14.59 37.10 -90.01
CA THR A 163 -14.08 37.91 -88.89
C THR A 163 -14.20 37.23 -87.52
N ARG A 164 -13.21 37.23 -86.61
CA ARG A 164 -11.95 38.00 -86.48
C ARG A 164 -11.13 37.39 -85.32
N ASN A 165 -9.80 37.38 -85.47
CA ASN A 165 -8.72 37.67 -84.49
C ASN A 165 -8.75 37.07 -83.06
N LYS A 166 -7.72 36.31 -82.64
CA LYS A 166 -6.38 36.73 -82.11
C LYS A 166 -6.43 37.33 -80.69
N HIS A 167 -5.41 36.94 -79.90
CA HIS A 167 -5.03 37.31 -78.52
C HIS A 167 -5.75 36.55 -77.40
N GLU A 168 -5.13 36.13 -76.30
CA GLU A 168 -3.80 36.45 -75.75
C GLU A 168 -3.37 35.40 -74.72
N GLU A 169 -2.06 35.35 -74.54
CA GLU A 169 -1.26 34.57 -73.61
C GLU A 169 -1.17 35.30 -72.27
N VAL A 170 -1.41 34.64 -71.13
CA VAL A 170 -0.90 35.10 -69.82
C VAL A 170 -0.42 33.90 -68.98
N LYS A 171 0.88 33.88 -68.76
CA LYS A 171 1.63 33.10 -67.77
C LYS A 171 1.69 33.84 -66.41
N HIS A 172 2.13 33.07 -65.39
CA HIS A 172 2.66 33.44 -64.07
C HIS A 172 1.59 33.58 -62.97
N VAL A 173 1.76 33.12 -61.71
CA VAL A 173 2.89 32.84 -60.80
C VAL A 173 2.41 31.73 -59.81
N ALA A 174 3.18 30.69 -59.46
CA ALA A 174 3.89 30.45 -58.16
C ALA A 174 3.19 31.06 -56.90
N ASP A 175 3.15 30.49 -55.69
CA ASP A 175 3.98 29.51 -54.99
C ASP A 175 3.25 29.00 -53.72
N ASN A 176 3.72 27.84 -53.25
CA ASN A 176 3.71 27.29 -51.90
C ASN A 176 3.28 28.19 -50.71
N ALA A 177 2.44 27.64 -49.82
CA ALA A 177 2.81 27.46 -48.40
C ALA A 177 1.77 26.67 -47.58
N LYS A 178 2.30 25.62 -46.95
CA LYS A 178 2.05 25.15 -45.57
C LYS A 178 0.74 24.41 -45.28
N GLY A 179 0.95 23.16 -44.91
CA GLY A 179 -0.06 22.32 -44.28
C GLY A 179 -0.56 22.89 -42.95
N LEU A 180 -1.80 22.53 -42.66
CA LEU A 180 -2.33 22.43 -41.32
C LEU A 180 -3.33 21.28 -41.33
N ASP A 181 -2.93 20.17 -40.72
CA ASP A 181 -3.83 19.12 -40.29
C ASP A 181 -4.78 19.70 -39.23
N ILE A 182 -6.07 19.82 -39.57
CA ILE A 182 -7.14 19.83 -38.55
C ILE A 182 -8.30 19.00 -39.11
N ASN A 183 -8.35 17.75 -38.64
CA ASN A 183 -9.57 16.98 -38.52
C ASN A 183 -10.62 17.80 -37.76
N SER A 184 -11.74 18.14 -38.40
CA SER A 184 -13.01 18.25 -37.70
C SER A 184 -14.15 17.97 -38.67
N SER A 185 -14.51 16.70 -38.71
CA SER A 185 -15.71 16.18 -39.32
C SER A 185 -16.90 16.64 -38.49
N ASP A 186 -17.76 17.51 -39.03
CA ASP A 186 -19.16 17.64 -38.62
C ASP A 186 -19.99 18.21 -39.80
N ASN A 187 -20.41 17.31 -40.67
CA ASN A 187 -21.47 17.56 -41.66
C ASN A 187 -22.78 17.03 -41.08
N ILE A 188 -23.57 17.90 -40.46
CA ILE A 188 -24.98 17.66 -40.16
C ILE A 188 -25.78 18.04 -41.41
N HIS A 189 -26.19 17.02 -42.16
CA HIS A 189 -27.16 17.13 -43.24
C HIS A 189 -28.58 17.26 -42.63
N ASP A 190 -29.12 18.47 -42.59
CA ASP A 190 -30.55 18.70 -42.40
C ASP A 190 -31.25 18.79 -43.77
N ASN A 191 -31.87 17.67 -44.16
CA ASN A 191 -32.82 17.59 -45.26
C ASN A 191 -34.19 18.10 -44.78
N ALA A 192 -34.56 19.32 -45.17
CA ALA A 192 -35.93 19.82 -45.07
C ALA A 192 -36.56 19.87 -46.47
N VAL A 193 -37.30 18.81 -46.80
CA VAL A 193 -38.12 18.69 -48.01
C VAL A 193 -39.26 19.71 -47.95
N LYS A 194 -39.26 20.66 -48.89
CA LYS A 194 -40.38 21.57 -49.16
C LYS A 194 -41.50 20.78 -49.85
N GLN A 195 -42.68 20.77 -49.24
CA GLN A 195 -43.93 20.37 -49.91
C GLN A 195 -44.41 21.54 -50.77
N GLU A 196 -44.51 21.31 -52.07
CA GLU A 196 -45.25 22.17 -53.01
C GLU A 196 -46.75 21.88 -52.86
N GLU A 197 -47.50 22.92 -52.48
CA GLU A 197 -48.95 22.91 -52.41
C GLU A 197 -49.49 23.37 -53.77
N VAL A 198 -50.07 22.42 -54.51
CA VAL A 198 -50.83 22.64 -55.74
C VAL A 198 -52.20 23.20 -55.35
N VAL A 199 -52.48 24.45 -55.70
CA VAL A 199 -53.82 25.03 -55.57
C VAL A 199 -54.45 25.15 -56.95
N SER A 200 -55.57 24.44 -57.06
CA SER A 200 -56.52 24.34 -58.16
C SER A 200 -56.95 25.68 -58.74
N GLU A 201 -56.91 25.77 -60.06
CA GLU A 201 -57.70 26.70 -60.87
C GLU A 201 -59.19 26.35 -60.72
N LEU A 202 -60.04 27.38 -60.65
CA LEU A 202 -61.48 27.26 -60.84
C LEU A 202 -62.00 28.57 -61.44
N ASP A 203 -62.70 28.40 -62.55
CA ASP A 203 -63.20 29.40 -63.48
C ASP A 203 -64.13 30.45 -62.84
N THR A 204 -64.13 31.67 -63.40
CA THR A 204 -65.35 32.48 -63.48
C THR A 204 -65.28 33.48 -64.63
N ASP A 205 -66.06 33.21 -65.67
CA ASP A 205 -66.41 34.16 -66.73
C ASP A 205 -67.20 35.35 -66.17
N SER A 206 -66.93 36.57 -66.66
CA SER A 206 -67.96 37.43 -67.28
C SER A 206 -67.46 38.85 -67.58
N SER A 207 -67.81 39.28 -68.78
CA SER A 207 -67.64 40.58 -69.40
C SER A 207 -68.39 41.72 -68.68
N SER A 208 -67.78 42.92 -68.56
CA SER A 208 -68.25 44.17 -69.22
C SER A 208 -67.78 45.45 -68.50
N SER A 209 -67.18 46.34 -69.28
CA SER A 209 -67.22 47.82 -69.25
C SER A 209 -67.26 48.59 -67.92
N ASP A 210 -66.20 49.37 -67.73
CA ASP A 210 -66.20 50.80 -67.41
C ASP A 210 -67.09 51.32 -66.27
N SER A 211 -66.54 51.26 -65.06
CA SER A 211 -66.64 52.32 -64.06
C SER A 211 -65.63 52.01 -62.94
N TRP A 212 -64.65 52.88 -62.74
CA TRP A 212 -63.54 52.67 -61.81
C TRP A 212 -64.03 52.64 -60.35
N ASN A 213 -64.43 51.47 -59.86
CA ASN A 213 -64.75 51.23 -58.46
C ASN A 213 -63.45 51.10 -57.64
N SER A 214 -62.89 52.25 -57.27
CA SER A 214 -61.77 52.41 -56.33
C SER A 214 -61.86 51.46 -55.11
N ALA A 215 -63.08 51.15 -54.65
CA ALA A 215 -63.35 50.23 -53.55
C ALA A 215 -62.81 48.80 -53.77
N ALA A 216 -62.89 48.24 -55.00
CA ALA A 216 -62.42 46.88 -55.30
C ALA A 216 -60.89 46.78 -55.35
N LEU A 217 -60.22 47.85 -55.82
CA LEU A 217 -58.77 47.96 -55.75
C LEU A 217 -58.29 48.10 -54.30
N VAL A 218 -58.99 48.89 -53.47
CA VAL A 218 -58.66 49.04 -52.05
C VAL A 218 -58.85 47.73 -51.28
N THR A 219 -59.93 46.97 -51.55
CA THR A 219 -60.11 45.65 -50.92
C THR A 219 -59.06 44.65 -51.40
N GLY A 220 -58.74 44.62 -52.69
CA GLY A 220 -57.66 43.80 -53.24
C GLY A 220 -56.30 44.10 -52.60
N LEU A 221 -55.93 45.37 -52.51
CA LEU A 221 -54.71 45.82 -51.82
C LEU A 221 -54.72 45.47 -50.34
N ASN A 222 -55.87 45.58 -49.66
CA ASN A 222 -56.00 45.19 -48.27
C ASN A 222 -55.83 43.67 -48.09
N THR A 223 -56.37 42.85 -49.00
CA THR A 223 -56.15 41.39 -48.94
C THR A 223 -54.70 41.00 -49.18
N ALA A 224 -54.01 41.68 -50.11
CA ALA A 224 -52.58 41.49 -50.34
C ALA A 224 -51.76 41.91 -49.12
N ALA A 225 -52.05 43.08 -48.53
CA ALA A 225 -51.42 43.55 -47.30
C ALA A 225 -51.63 42.56 -46.15
N CYS A 226 -52.85 42.05 -45.94
CA CYS A 226 -53.12 41.03 -44.92
C CYS A 226 -52.36 39.73 -45.17
N LYS A 227 -52.23 39.27 -46.42
CA LYS A 227 -51.43 38.08 -46.76
C LYS A 227 -49.94 38.33 -46.49
N CYS A 228 -49.40 39.48 -46.86
CA CYS A 228 -48.02 39.86 -46.57
C CYS A 228 -47.76 39.96 -45.07
N SER A 229 -48.65 40.58 -44.29
CA SER A 229 -48.52 40.67 -42.83
C SER A 229 -48.56 39.29 -42.17
N ARG A 230 -49.51 38.42 -42.56
CA ARG A 230 -49.58 37.05 -42.03
C ARG A 230 -48.36 36.22 -42.39
N TRP A 231 -47.85 36.36 -43.62
CA TRP A 231 -46.62 35.71 -44.04
C TRP A 231 -45.42 36.20 -43.22
N LEU A 232 -45.32 37.52 -43.00
CA LEU A 232 -44.22 38.13 -42.24
C LEU A 232 -44.29 37.74 -40.76
N GLU A 233 -45.47 37.73 -40.14
CA GLU A 233 -45.70 37.21 -38.79
C GLU A 233 -45.34 35.72 -38.68
N GLY A 234 -45.76 34.90 -39.65
CA GLY A 234 -45.39 33.48 -39.74
C GLY A 234 -43.89 33.26 -39.88
N HIS A 235 -43.23 34.06 -40.72
CA HIS A 235 -41.77 33.98 -40.91
C HIS A 235 -41.00 34.45 -39.67
N LEU A 236 -41.45 35.52 -39.00
CA LEU A 236 -40.83 36.01 -37.76
C LEU A 236 -41.00 35.00 -36.61
N THR A 237 -42.18 34.43 -36.43
CA THR A 237 -42.40 33.41 -35.41
C THR A 237 -41.59 32.14 -35.68
N HIS A 238 -41.50 31.69 -36.93
CA HIS A 238 -40.69 30.54 -37.31
C HIS A 238 -39.19 30.77 -37.10
N SER A 239 -38.66 31.92 -37.55
CA SER A 239 -37.25 32.27 -37.38
C SER A 239 -36.87 32.48 -35.91
N PHE A 240 -37.77 33.07 -35.10
CA PHE A 240 -37.58 33.20 -33.67
C PHE A 240 -37.57 31.84 -32.95
N ALA A 241 -38.50 30.94 -33.30
CA ALA A 241 -38.51 29.58 -32.74
C ALA A 241 -37.24 28.79 -33.11
N LEU A 242 -36.74 28.97 -34.33
CA LEU A 242 -35.47 28.36 -34.77
C LEU A 242 -34.28 28.90 -33.95
N LEU A 243 -34.23 30.21 -33.73
CA LEU A 243 -33.19 30.85 -32.90
C LEU A 243 -33.25 30.39 -31.44
N GLN A 244 -34.45 30.26 -30.85
CA GLN A 244 -34.61 29.73 -29.50
C GLN A 244 -34.14 28.28 -29.37
N ARG A 245 -34.44 27.43 -30.36
CA ARG A 245 -33.94 26.04 -30.37
C ARG A 245 -32.41 25.99 -30.46
N LYS A 246 -31.81 26.84 -31.29
CA LYS A 246 -30.33 26.95 -31.37
C LYS A 246 -29.74 27.43 -30.05
N ALA A 247 -30.32 28.45 -29.42
CA ALA A 247 -29.87 28.93 -28.12
C ALA A 247 -29.96 27.83 -27.04
N ALA A 248 -31.07 27.09 -26.98
CA ALA A 248 -31.23 25.97 -26.06
C ALA A 248 -30.19 24.86 -26.29
N HIS A 249 -29.84 24.57 -27.55
CA HIS A 249 -28.78 23.62 -27.88
C HIS A 249 -27.42 24.05 -27.33
N TYR A 250 -27.04 25.31 -27.55
CA TYR A 250 -25.77 25.85 -27.03
C TYR A 250 -25.72 25.86 -25.50
N GLU A 251 -26.84 26.08 -24.81
CA GLU A 251 -26.89 25.98 -23.35
C GLU A 251 -26.64 24.55 -22.85
N ILE A 252 -27.15 23.54 -23.56
CA ILE A 252 -26.93 22.12 -23.23
C ILE A 252 -25.45 21.78 -23.44
N GLU A 253 -24.88 22.15 -24.59
CA GLU A 253 -23.46 21.93 -24.89
C GLU A 253 -22.56 22.64 -23.88
N HIS A 254 -22.88 23.89 -23.51
CA HIS A 254 -22.10 24.63 -22.52
C HIS A 254 -22.13 23.96 -21.14
N LYS A 255 -23.28 23.42 -20.72
CA LYS A 255 -23.40 22.65 -19.47
C LYS A 255 -22.55 21.38 -19.54
N GLU A 256 -22.54 20.69 -20.67
CA GLU A 256 -21.72 19.48 -20.85
C GLU A 256 -20.22 19.80 -20.84
N VAL A 257 -19.79 20.84 -21.55
CA VAL A 257 -18.39 21.31 -21.52
C VAL A 257 -17.96 21.70 -20.11
N LYS A 258 -18.82 22.38 -19.35
CA LYS A 258 -18.53 22.72 -17.95
C LYS A 258 -18.38 21.47 -17.09
N ARG A 259 -19.28 20.49 -17.24
CA ARG A 259 -19.19 19.20 -16.54
C ARG A 259 -17.90 18.46 -16.87
N LEU A 260 -17.51 18.42 -18.15
CA LEU A 260 -16.28 17.78 -18.58
C LEU A 260 -15.03 18.50 -18.04
N LYS A 261 -15.03 19.83 -18.00
CA LYS A 261 -13.94 20.61 -17.36
C LYS A 261 -13.79 20.27 -15.89
N GLU A 262 -14.89 20.22 -15.14
CA GLU A 262 -14.87 19.84 -13.72
C GLU A 262 -14.37 18.40 -13.52
N GLN A 263 -14.75 17.47 -14.41
CA GLN A 263 -14.24 16.10 -14.39
C GLN A 263 -12.73 16.01 -14.69
N VAL A 264 -12.23 16.78 -15.66
CA VAL A 264 -10.80 16.83 -15.98
C VAL A 264 -10.00 17.48 -14.84
N GLU A 265 -10.52 18.54 -14.22
CA GLU A 265 -9.89 19.16 -13.05
C GLU A 265 -9.85 18.20 -11.86
N ALA A 266 -10.94 17.47 -11.59
CA ALA A 266 -10.99 16.45 -10.55
C ALA A 266 -10.00 15.31 -10.84
N ALA A 267 -10.00 14.79 -12.08
CA ALA A 267 -9.05 13.77 -12.52
C ALA A 267 -7.59 14.27 -12.45
N GLY A 268 -7.34 15.56 -12.63
CA GLY A 268 -6.02 16.18 -12.49
C GLY A 268 -5.54 16.33 -11.04
N ARG A 269 -6.43 16.25 -10.04
CA ARG A 269 -6.07 16.26 -8.61
C ARG A 269 -5.59 14.90 -8.12
N VAL A 270 -6.16 13.81 -8.65
CA VAL A 270 -5.80 12.43 -8.26
C VAL A 270 -4.29 12.13 -8.43
N PRO A 271 -3.62 12.48 -9.54
CA PRO A 271 -2.17 12.32 -9.66
C PRO A 271 -1.36 13.13 -8.63
N LYS A 272 -1.86 14.28 -8.20
CA LYS A 272 -1.19 15.11 -7.19
C LYS A 272 -1.31 14.49 -5.80
N GLU A 273 -2.47 13.95 -5.47
CA GLU A 273 -2.71 13.21 -4.22
C GLU A 273 -1.84 11.95 -4.18
N ILE A 274 -1.82 11.16 -5.25
CA ILE A 274 -0.95 9.97 -5.39
C ILE A 274 0.54 10.35 -5.28
N ALA A 275 0.97 11.44 -5.93
CA ALA A 275 2.35 11.91 -5.82
C ALA A 275 2.72 12.35 -4.39
N PHE A 276 1.78 12.97 -3.66
CA PHE A 276 1.97 13.35 -2.26
C PHE A 276 2.06 12.11 -1.35
N GLU A 277 1.20 11.11 -1.56
CA GLU A 277 1.25 9.84 -0.84
C GLU A 277 2.57 9.10 -1.08
N HIS A 278 3.02 9.02 -2.34
CA HIS A 278 4.33 8.44 -2.67
C HIS A 278 5.49 9.21 -2.02
N ALA A 279 5.42 10.54 -1.94
CA ALA A 279 6.43 11.34 -1.26
C ALA A 279 6.47 11.07 0.25
N ASN A 280 5.31 10.87 0.88
CA ASN A 280 5.23 10.52 2.30
C ASN A 280 5.76 9.10 2.56
N GLN A 281 5.33 8.11 1.76
CA GLN A 281 5.86 6.75 1.83
C GLN A 281 7.38 6.71 1.65
N ALA A 282 7.92 7.52 0.73
CA ALA A 282 9.36 7.62 0.52
C ALA A 282 10.10 8.15 1.77
N ARG A 283 9.51 9.11 2.50
CA ARG A 283 10.07 9.62 3.76
C ARG A 283 10.03 8.56 4.86
N GLU A 284 8.91 7.89 5.03
CA GLU A 284 8.76 6.80 6.01
C GLU A 284 9.76 5.67 5.75
N LEU A 285 9.99 5.30 4.49
CA LEU A 285 11.00 4.31 4.13
C LEU A 285 12.43 4.75 4.47
N VAL A 286 12.74 6.05 4.37
CA VAL A 286 14.04 6.59 4.76
C VAL A 286 14.20 6.53 6.27
N GLU A 287 13.21 6.97 7.05
CA GLU A 287 13.20 6.89 8.51
C GLU A 287 13.33 5.44 9.01
N LEU A 288 12.63 4.50 8.37
CA LEU A 288 12.73 3.08 8.71
C LEU A 288 14.12 2.52 8.41
N ARG A 289 14.76 2.93 7.30
CA ARG A 289 16.14 2.55 6.98
C ARG A 289 17.16 3.15 7.93
N GLU A 290 16.90 4.34 8.46
CA GLU A 290 17.77 4.97 9.47
C GLU A 290 17.65 4.29 10.83
N SER A 291 16.42 4.00 11.28
CA SER A 291 16.21 3.25 12.53
C SER A 291 16.80 1.83 12.46
N PHE A 292 16.68 1.15 11.32
CA PHE A 292 17.33 -0.15 11.11
C PHE A 292 18.85 -0.05 11.20
N ARG A 293 19.47 0.96 10.57
CA ARG A 293 20.92 1.20 10.68
C ARG A 293 21.36 1.48 12.12
N GLN A 294 20.57 2.25 12.88
CA GLN A 294 20.84 2.51 14.29
C GLN A 294 20.77 1.22 15.14
N LEU A 295 19.77 0.37 14.91
CA LEU A 295 19.65 -0.92 15.60
C LEU A 295 20.80 -1.87 15.26
N GLU A 296 21.19 -1.95 13.99
CA GLU A 296 22.33 -2.76 13.55
C GLU A 296 23.64 -2.29 14.19
N GLN A 297 23.83 -0.97 14.32
CA GLN A 297 24.99 -0.40 15.00
C GLN A 297 24.99 -0.75 16.50
N ARG A 298 23.84 -0.65 17.17
CA ARG A 298 23.70 -1.07 18.57
C ARG A 298 23.99 -2.55 18.77
N LEU A 299 23.53 -3.42 17.86
CA LEU A 299 23.84 -4.85 17.90
C LEU A 299 25.34 -5.12 17.74
N LYS A 300 26.01 -4.45 16.79
CA LYS A 300 27.46 -4.57 16.62
C LYS A 300 28.21 -4.10 17.88
N ASP A 301 27.74 -3.04 18.53
CA ASP A 301 28.36 -2.52 19.75
C ASP A 301 28.13 -3.45 20.96
N THR A 302 26.95 -4.06 21.10
CA THR A 302 26.69 -5.07 22.14
C THR A 302 27.50 -6.34 21.90
N GLU A 303 27.61 -6.80 20.66
CA GLU A 303 28.44 -7.94 20.27
C GLU A 303 29.92 -7.69 20.59
N ARG A 304 30.45 -6.52 20.25
CA ARG A 304 31.83 -6.11 20.63
C ARG A 304 32.04 -6.14 22.13
N LYS A 305 31.10 -5.60 22.91
CA LYS A 305 31.18 -5.63 24.39
C LYS A 305 31.17 -7.06 24.92
N LEU A 306 30.34 -7.94 24.37
CA LEU A 306 30.29 -9.35 24.75
C LEU A 306 31.61 -10.06 24.43
N ASN A 307 32.17 -9.84 23.25
CA ASN A 307 33.46 -10.42 22.85
C ASN A 307 34.60 -9.96 23.77
N VAL A 308 34.66 -8.67 24.11
CA VAL A 308 35.65 -8.14 25.07
C VAL A 308 35.47 -8.77 26.45
N GLN A 309 34.22 -8.91 26.92
CA GLN A 309 33.95 -9.59 28.20
C GLN A 309 34.36 -11.06 28.17
N GLN A 310 34.09 -11.76 27.08
CA GLN A 310 34.49 -13.15 26.90
C GLN A 310 36.01 -13.30 26.92
N GLN A 311 36.73 -12.43 26.22
CA GLN A 311 38.19 -12.41 26.24
C GLN A 311 38.75 -12.14 27.64
N GLN A 312 38.15 -11.20 28.40
CA GLN A 312 38.52 -10.95 29.79
C GLN A 312 38.30 -12.17 30.69
N LYS A 313 37.22 -12.93 30.48
CA LYS A 313 36.94 -14.18 31.20
C LYS A 313 38.01 -15.23 30.89
N GLU A 314 38.37 -15.37 29.63
CA GLU A 314 39.41 -16.31 29.19
C GLU A 314 40.78 -15.95 29.76
N ASP A 315 41.18 -14.67 29.71
CA ASP A 315 42.43 -14.18 30.29
C ASP A 315 42.50 -14.43 31.80
N MET A 316 41.41 -14.19 32.52
CA MET A 316 41.32 -14.44 33.96
C MET A 316 41.41 -15.94 34.28
N ALA A 317 40.75 -16.78 33.48
CA ALA A 317 40.84 -18.24 33.62
C ALA A 317 42.29 -18.73 33.40
N VAL A 318 42.99 -18.20 32.42
CA VAL A 318 44.41 -18.53 32.16
C VAL A 318 45.29 -18.13 33.36
N ARG A 319 45.14 -16.90 33.87
CA ARG A 319 45.91 -16.43 35.04
C ARG A 319 45.66 -17.30 36.28
N LEU A 320 44.43 -17.71 36.52
CA LEU A 320 44.10 -18.56 37.68
C LEU A 320 44.64 -19.98 37.53
N ARG A 321 44.62 -20.55 36.31
CA ARG A 321 45.31 -21.83 36.04
C ARG A 321 46.82 -21.73 36.31
N PHE A 322 47.45 -20.62 35.94
CA PHE A 322 48.87 -20.37 36.23
C PHE A 322 49.15 -20.34 37.74
N VAL A 323 48.39 -19.55 38.51
CA VAL A 323 48.52 -19.47 39.98
C VAL A 323 48.30 -20.86 40.62
N THR A 324 47.32 -21.61 40.14
CA THR A 324 47.05 -22.98 40.64
C THR A 324 48.22 -23.92 40.35
N GLY A 325 48.86 -23.79 39.18
CA GLY A 325 50.08 -24.52 38.82
C GLY A 325 51.26 -24.21 39.75
N GLU A 326 51.53 -22.93 40.00
CA GLU A 326 52.58 -22.45 40.91
C GLU A 326 52.36 -22.95 42.34
N VAL A 327 51.14 -22.83 42.87
CA VAL A 327 50.80 -23.35 44.21
C VAL A 327 51.05 -24.86 44.28
N ARG A 328 50.62 -25.63 43.28
CA ARG A 328 50.87 -27.08 43.23
C ARG A 328 52.37 -27.42 43.13
N GLN A 329 53.17 -26.59 42.47
CA GLN A 329 54.61 -26.79 42.37
C GLN A 329 55.33 -26.46 43.68
N TYR A 330 55.01 -25.33 44.29
CA TYR A 330 55.53 -24.93 45.60
C TYR A 330 55.23 -26.00 46.67
N LEU A 331 53.99 -26.50 46.71
CA LEU A 331 53.61 -27.56 47.63
C LEU A 331 54.38 -28.86 47.42
N ARG A 332 54.66 -29.23 46.16
CA ARG A 332 55.51 -30.40 45.86
C ARG A 332 56.93 -30.22 46.36
N LEU A 333 57.52 -29.02 46.20
CA LEU A 333 58.85 -28.70 46.71
C LEU A 333 58.90 -28.75 48.24
N VAL A 334 57.97 -28.07 48.91
CA VAL A 334 57.85 -28.05 50.38
C VAL A 334 57.66 -29.48 50.92
N ARG A 335 56.79 -30.28 50.30
CA ARG A 335 56.61 -31.69 50.67
C ARG A 335 57.90 -32.50 50.55
N GLY A 336 58.68 -32.27 49.48
CA GLY A 336 59.95 -32.92 49.26
C GLY A 336 61.03 -32.53 50.28
N GLU A 337 61.10 -31.26 50.65
CA GLU A 337 62.05 -30.74 51.66
C GLU A 337 61.70 -31.21 53.06
N ILE A 338 60.42 -31.17 53.44
CA ILE A 338 59.96 -31.64 54.75
C ILE A 338 60.25 -33.14 54.90
N LYS A 339 59.93 -33.95 53.88
CA LYS A 339 60.26 -35.38 53.89
C LYS A 339 61.76 -35.63 54.00
N ARG A 340 62.60 -34.80 53.37
CA ARG A 340 64.06 -34.88 53.46
C ARG A 340 64.60 -34.51 54.84
N LYS A 341 64.06 -33.47 55.49
CA LYS A 341 64.55 -32.96 56.78
C LYS A 341 64.03 -33.73 57.99
N PHE A 342 62.81 -34.26 57.94
CA PHE A 342 62.15 -34.85 59.10
C PHE A 342 61.92 -36.37 58.97
N GLY A 343 62.15 -36.98 57.80
CA GLY A 343 61.97 -38.43 57.58
C GLY A 343 60.52 -38.92 57.52
N TYR A 344 59.58 -38.13 58.04
CA TYR A 344 58.12 -38.32 57.92
C TYR A 344 57.46 -37.01 57.48
N LEU A 345 56.23 -37.11 56.96
CA LEU A 345 55.47 -35.93 56.53
C LEU A 345 54.48 -35.54 57.65
N PRO A 346 54.56 -34.34 58.25
CA PRO A 346 53.61 -33.87 59.24
C PRO A 346 52.18 -33.86 58.67
N GLU A 347 51.20 -34.32 59.45
CA GLU A 347 49.79 -34.45 59.04
C GLU A 347 49.19 -33.16 58.47
N ALA A 348 49.60 -31.99 58.98
CA ALA A 348 49.18 -30.69 58.48
C ALA A 348 49.50 -30.43 56.99
N VAL A 349 50.54 -31.08 56.44
CA VAL A 349 50.92 -31.00 55.02
C VAL A 349 50.42 -32.22 54.24
N ALA A 350 50.09 -33.32 54.92
CA ALA A 350 49.64 -34.57 54.33
C ALA A 350 48.13 -34.58 53.96
N HIS A 351 47.33 -33.64 54.48
CA HIS A 351 45.91 -33.55 54.16
C HIS A 351 45.68 -33.12 52.70
N ALA A 352 45.66 -34.08 51.79
CA ALA A 352 45.26 -33.88 50.40
C ALA A 352 43.86 -33.24 50.29
N GLU A 353 42.98 -33.48 51.27
CA GLU A 353 41.63 -32.94 51.34
C GLU A 353 41.55 -31.42 51.60
N SER A 354 42.49 -30.84 52.36
CA SER A 354 42.51 -29.38 52.58
C SER A 354 43.01 -28.66 51.32
N TRP A 355 43.95 -29.26 50.59
CA TRP A 355 44.41 -28.75 49.30
C TRP A 355 43.37 -28.92 48.19
N ALA A 356 42.63 -30.04 48.18
CA ALA A 356 41.48 -30.23 47.29
C ALA A 356 40.40 -29.17 47.55
N ARG A 357 40.09 -28.87 48.82
CA ARG A 357 39.16 -27.79 49.20
C ARG A 357 39.63 -26.40 48.79
N ILE A 358 40.93 -26.12 48.86
CA ILE A 358 41.48 -24.83 48.36
C ILE A 358 41.37 -24.75 46.83
N ALA A 359 41.62 -25.86 46.12
CA ALA A 359 41.43 -25.91 44.66
C ALA A 359 39.96 -25.75 44.25
N GLU A 360 39.03 -26.43 44.92
CA GLU A 360 37.59 -26.27 44.72
C GLU A 360 37.13 -24.85 45.07
N ALA A 361 37.66 -24.22 46.13
CA ALA A 361 37.34 -22.84 46.48
C ALA A 361 37.82 -21.84 45.42
N LEU A 362 38.98 -22.09 44.79
CA LEU A 362 39.46 -21.28 43.66
C LEU A 362 38.59 -21.47 42.41
N GLU A 363 38.09 -22.68 42.15
CA GLU A 363 37.10 -22.94 41.09
C GLU A 363 35.73 -22.32 41.39
N LEU A 364 35.31 -22.28 42.65
CA LEU A 364 34.07 -21.62 43.07
C LEU A 364 34.18 -20.10 42.95
N LEU A 365 35.33 -19.50 43.24
CA LEU A 365 35.58 -18.07 43.02
C LEU A 365 35.54 -17.71 41.52
N LEU A 366 36.00 -18.60 40.65
CA LEU A 366 35.81 -18.50 39.20
C LEU A 366 34.32 -18.41 38.85
N CYS A 367 33.49 -19.32 39.37
CA CYS A 367 32.05 -19.33 39.12
C CYS A 367 31.32 -18.13 39.76
N GLN A 368 31.66 -17.70 40.98
CA GLN A 368 30.97 -16.59 41.65
C GLN A 368 31.27 -15.21 41.05
N SER A 369 32.48 -15.02 40.51
CA SER A 369 32.83 -13.78 39.80
C SER A 369 31.96 -13.55 38.55
N THR A 370 31.39 -14.62 37.98
CA THR A 370 30.45 -14.55 36.84
C THR A 370 29.05 -14.12 37.28
N LEU A 371 28.53 -14.62 38.40
CA LEU A 371 27.17 -14.33 38.89
C LEU A 371 27.01 -12.93 39.50
N LEU A 372 28.04 -12.40 40.16
CA LEU A 372 27.97 -11.08 40.80
C LEU A 372 28.01 -9.90 39.81
N ARG A 373 28.33 -10.13 38.53
CA ARG A 373 28.43 -9.07 37.52
C ARG A 373 27.20 -8.97 36.61
N ASP A 374 26.49 -10.07 36.37
CA ASP A 374 25.20 -10.08 35.66
C ASP A 374 24.10 -9.34 36.46
N ASN A 375 24.20 -9.28 37.78
CA ASN A 375 23.29 -8.47 38.62
C ASN A 375 23.56 -6.96 38.57
N LYS A 376 24.76 -6.52 38.15
CA LYS A 376 25.08 -5.08 38.03
C LYS A 376 24.62 -4.48 36.70
N THR A 377 24.45 -5.27 35.65
CA THR A 377 23.93 -4.83 34.35
C THR A 377 22.41 -4.71 34.31
N ASN A 378 21.69 -5.31 35.27
CA ASN A 378 20.22 -5.23 35.37
C ASN A 378 19.70 -4.03 36.20
N HIS A 379 20.59 -3.14 36.66
CA HIS A 379 20.24 -1.96 37.49
C HIS A 379 20.75 -0.63 36.90
N SER A 380 21.04 -0.58 35.60
CA SER A 380 21.26 0.67 34.86
C SER A 380 20.58 0.59 33.51
N ASP A 381 19.25 0.59 33.54
CA ASP A 381 18.39 1.16 32.50
C ASP A 381 17.45 2.16 33.17
#